data_AF-A0A7V9B0Y5-F1
#
_entry.id   AF-A0A7V9B0Y5-F1
#
_cell.length_a   1.000
_cell.length_b   1.000
_cell.length_c   1.000
_cell.angle_alpha   90.00
_cell.angle_beta   90.00
_cell.angle_gamma   90.00
#
_symmetry.space_group_name_H-M   'P 1'
#
loop_
_entity.id
_entity.type
_entity.pdbx_description
1 polymer ?
#
loop_
_entity_poly.entity_id
_entity_poly.type
_entity_poly.pdbx_seq_one_letter_code
_entity_poly.pdbx_strand_id
1 'polypeptide(L)'
;MPEPMPADRTFPQSLSPVLVLDRDRPTASLPVPLTSFVGREREILAVADLLRREGVRLVTLIGPGGVGKTRLALRAAEAVGGDLVDAVRFVDLSPLADPSLVLPAIAQALGLPTAGNQSVARQLAAWLAP
;
A
#
# COMPACT_ATOMS: atom_id res chain seq x y z
N MET A 1 30.92 -14.47 -48.70
CA MET A 1 29.75 -13.67 -48.30
C MET A 1 29.20 -14.23 -47.00
N PRO A 2 29.43 -13.61 -45.84
CA PRO A 2 28.72 -13.93 -44.61
C PRO A 2 27.44 -13.07 -44.49
N GLU A 3 26.33 -13.69 -44.08
CA GLU A 3 25.06 -13.01 -43.79
C GLU A 3 25.20 -11.98 -42.65
N PRO A 4 24.57 -10.78 -42.74
CA PRO A 4 24.55 -9.83 -41.65
C PRO A 4 23.56 -10.25 -40.55
N MET A 5 24.07 -10.29 -39.33
CA MET A 5 23.35 -10.46 -38.06
C MET A 5 22.30 -9.33 -37.88
N PRO A 6 21.02 -9.62 -37.58
CA PRO A 6 20.06 -8.57 -37.27
C PRO A 6 20.28 -8.08 -35.85
N ALA A 7 20.91 -6.91 -35.74
CA ALA A 7 20.93 -6.09 -34.53
C ALA A 7 19.70 -5.20 -34.50
N ASP A 8 18.57 -5.71 -34.01
CA ASP A 8 17.53 -4.88 -33.40
C ASP A 8 16.47 -5.77 -32.74
N ARG A 9 16.37 -5.78 -31.40
CA ARG A 9 15.11 -5.84 -30.64
C ARG A 9 15.36 -5.30 -29.24
N THR A 10 15.26 -3.98 -29.13
CA THR A 10 14.83 -3.21 -27.96
C THR A 10 14.18 -4.06 -26.85
N PHE A 11 14.86 -4.21 -25.71
CA PHE A 11 14.18 -4.60 -24.48
C PHE A 11 13.31 -3.43 -24.03
N PRO A 12 12.00 -3.62 -23.80
CA PRO A 12 11.15 -2.55 -23.30
C PRO A 12 11.65 -2.11 -21.93
N GLN A 13 12.19 -0.89 -21.88
CA GLN A 13 12.50 -0.17 -20.66
C GLN A 13 11.18 0.25 -20.00
N SER A 14 11.09 0.10 -18.67
CA SER A 14 10.01 0.57 -17.81
C SER A 14 8.70 -0.22 -17.83
N LEU A 15 8.64 -1.28 -17.01
CA LEU A 15 7.38 -1.73 -16.43
C LEU A 15 7.16 -1.00 -15.10
N SER A 16 6.49 0.15 -15.16
CA SER A 16 5.80 0.70 -13.99
C SER A 16 4.90 -0.41 -13.44
N PRO A 17 5.06 -0.86 -12.18
CA PRO A 17 4.10 -1.79 -11.62
C PRO A 17 2.78 -1.04 -11.45
N VAL A 18 1.88 -1.22 -12.40
CA VAL A 18 0.50 -0.75 -12.32
C VAL A 18 -0.13 -1.51 -11.16
N LEU A 19 -0.34 -0.82 -10.04
CA LEU A 19 -1.15 -1.30 -8.93
C LEU A 19 -2.60 -1.31 -9.43
N VAL A 20 -3.14 -2.50 -9.70
CA VAL A 20 -4.55 -2.65 -10.04
C VAL A 20 -5.33 -2.45 -8.74
N LEU A 21 -5.97 -1.29 -8.62
CA LEU A 21 -6.98 -1.06 -7.60
C LEU A 21 -8.26 -1.72 -8.11
N ASP A 22 -8.71 -2.79 -7.44
CA ASP A 22 -10.01 -3.39 -7.73
C ASP A 22 -11.10 -2.40 -7.27
N ARG A 23 -11.70 -1.69 -8.23
CA ARG A 23 -12.61 -0.57 -7.95
C ARG A 23 -14.04 -0.99 -7.61
N ASP A 24 -14.34 -2.30 -7.65
CA ASP A 24 -15.72 -2.83 -7.56
C ASP A 24 -16.07 -3.50 -6.23
N ARG A 25 -15.23 -3.35 -5.18
CA ARG A 25 -15.62 -3.68 -3.80
C ARG A 25 -15.31 -2.53 -2.84
N PRO A 26 -16.28 -2.09 -2.02
CA PRO A 26 -16.02 -1.15 -0.92
C PRO A 26 -15.27 -1.77 0.28
N THR A 27 -14.60 -2.91 0.08
CA THR A 27 -13.62 -3.47 1.01
C THR A 27 -12.25 -3.19 0.42
N ALA A 28 -11.54 -2.18 0.93
CA ALA A 28 -10.20 -1.83 0.45
C ALA A 28 -9.23 -3.01 0.63
N SER A 29 -9.14 -3.85 -0.40
CA SER A 29 -8.20 -4.95 -0.52
C SER A 29 -6.80 -4.38 -0.77
N LEU A 30 -5.80 -5.05 -0.22
CA LEU A 30 -4.41 -4.68 -0.48
C LEU A 30 -4.13 -4.80 -1.99
N PRO A 31 -3.50 -3.80 -2.63
CA PRO A 31 -3.10 -3.90 -4.02
C PRO A 31 -2.25 -5.15 -4.26
N VAL A 32 -2.69 -6.03 -5.16
CA VAL A 32 -1.98 -7.28 -5.48
C VAL A 32 -0.84 -6.99 -6.45
N PRO A 33 0.43 -7.18 -6.07
CA PRO A 33 1.55 -6.95 -6.98
C PRO A 33 1.62 -8.07 -8.03
N LEU A 34 1.66 -7.71 -9.31
CA LEU A 34 1.77 -8.66 -10.44
C LEU A 34 3.16 -9.28 -10.63
N THR A 35 4.15 -8.88 -9.83
CA THR A 35 5.54 -9.35 -9.93
C THR A 35 5.99 -10.00 -8.62
N SER A 36 6.80 -11.05 -8.69
CA SER A 36 7.41 -11.66 -7.51
C SER A 36 8.24 -10.62 -6.72
N PHE A 37 8.22 -10.75 -5.39
CA PHE A 37 9.02 -9.93 -4.49
C PHE A 37 10.06 -10.84 -3.86
N VAL A 38 11.26 -10.84 -4.43
CA VAL A 38 12.32 -11.81 -4.09
C VAL A 38 13.30 -11.19 -3.10
N GLY A 39 13.63 -11.93 -2.03
CA GLY A 39 14.82 -11.66 -1.20
C GLY A 39 14.61 -10.61 -0.11
N ARG A 40 13.36 -10.33 0.29
CA ARG A 40 13.02 -9.38 1.36
C ARG A 40 12.12 -9.98 2.45
N GLU A 41 12.16 -11.29 2.59
CA GLU A 41 11.35 -12.04 3.56
C GLU A 41 11.70 -11.64 4.99
N ARG A 42 12.98 -11.35 5.26
CA ARG A 42 13.47 -10.89 6.56
C ARG A 42 12.88 -9.52 6.93
N GLU A 43 12.86 -8.58 6.00
CA GLU A 43 12.28 -7.25 6.27
C GLU A 43 10.77 -7.30 6.40
N ILE A 44 10.08 -8.15 5.63
CA ILE A 44 8.64 -8.37 5.79
C ILE A 44 8.34 -8.81 7.23
N LEU A 45 9.05 -9.83 7.71
CA LEU A 45 8.88 -10.34 9.06
C LEU A 45 9.24 -9.29 10.11
N ALA A 46 10.33 -8.54 9.93
CA ALA A 46 10.72 -7.49 10.86
C ALA A 46 9.64 -6.39 10.99
N VAL A 47 9.02 -5.98 9.89
CA VAL A 47 7.92 -5.00 9.92
C VAL A 47 6.67 -5.59 10.56
N ALA A 48 6.30 -6.84 10.22
CA ALA A 48 5.16 -7.52 10.82
C ALA A 48 5.34 -7.69 12.34
N ASP A 49 6.53 -8.07 12.79
CA ASP A 49 6.85 -8.23 14.21
C ASP A 49 6.81 -6.89 14.94
N LEU A 50 7.26 -5.80 14.32
CA LEU A 50 7.11 -4.45 14.90
C LEU A 50 5.64 -4.08 15.06
N LEU A 51 4.79 -4.36 14.06
CA LEU A 51 3.35 -4.07 14.11
C LEU A 51 2.60 -4.92 15.16
N ARG A 52 3.08 -6.14 15.46
CA ARG A 52 2.49 -7.01 16.50
C ARG A 52 2.90 -6.64 17.92
N ARG A 53 3.95 -5.85 18.12
CA ARG A 53 4.43 -5.46 19.46
C ARG A 53 3.42 -4.54 20.14
N GLU A 54 3.09 -4.88 21.38
CA GLU A 54 2.28 -4.01 22.22
C GLU A 54 2.88 -2.60 22.33
N GLY A 55 2.03 -1.59 22.22
CA GLY A 55 2.44 -0.18 22.26
C GLY A 55 2.95 0.40 20.94
N VAL A 56 3.26 -0.42 19.92
CA VAL A 56 3.62 0.09 18.60
C VAL A 56 2.35 0.45 17.82
N ARG A 57 2.21 1.73 17.46
CA ARG A 57 1.05 2.25 16.69
C ARG A 57 1.40 2.78 15.31
N LEU A 58 2.69 3.01 15.03
CA LEU A 58 3.18 3.58 13.79
C LEU A 58 4.54 2.98 13.44
N VAL A 59 4.69 2.55 12.20
CA VAL A 59 5.96 2.14 11.61
C VAL A 59 6.17 2.96 10.34
N THR A 60 7.33 3.60 10.21
CA THR A 60 7.69 4.39 9.02
C THR A 60 8.81 3.70 8.26
N LEU A 61 8.58 3.40 6.97
CA LEU A 61 9.60 2.87 6.08
C LEU A 61 10.29 4.01 5.33
N ILE A 62 11.58 4.19 5.58
CA ILE A 62 12.41 5.25 4.98
C ILE A 62 13.46 4.59 4.07
N GLY A 63 13.77 5.23 2.95
CA GLY A 63 14.80 4.76 2.02
C GLY A 63 14.70 5.43 0.65
N PRO A 64 15.66 5.19 -0.24
CA PRO A 64 15.71 5.81 -1.57
C PRO A 64 14.44 5.55 -2.41
N GLY A 65 14.23 6.37 -3.44
CA GLY A 65 13.19 6.13 -4.43
C GLY A 65 13.37 4.76 -5.10
N GLY A 66 12.28 4.07 -5.44
CA GLY A 66 12.33 2.82 -6.20
C GLY A 66 12.75 1.55 -5.43
N VAL A 67 13.22 1.63 -4.18
CA VAL A 67 13.65 0.43 -3.40
C VAL A 67 12.49 -0.50 -2.94
N GLY A 68 11.27 -0.23 -3.40
CA GLY A 68 10.11 -1.08 -3.12
C GLY A 68 9.50 -0.93 -1.72
N LYS A 69 9.60 0.24 -1.07
CA LYS A 69 9.02 0.49 0.27
C LYS A 69 7.52 0.22 0.33
N THR A 70 6.77 0.71 -0.67
CA THR A 70 5.32 0.44 -0.77
C THR A 70 5.04 -1.05 -0.90
N ARG A 71 5.84 -1.76 -1.72
CA ARG A 71 5.70 -3.21 -1.87
C ARG A 71 6.03 -3.98 -0.60
N LEU A 72 7.06 -3.56 0.14
CA LEU A 72 7.39 -4.10 1.46
C LEU A 72 6.25 -3.89 2.46
N ALA A 73 5.67 -2.68 2.51
CA ALA A 73 4.55 -2.36 3.39
C ALA A 73 3.33 -3.25 3.07
N LEU A 74 2.98 -3.42 1.79
CA LEU A 74 1.86 -4.27 1.36
C LEU A 74 2.08 -5.74 1.74
N ARG A 75 3.29 -6.27 1.57
CA ARG A 75 3.62 -7.64 1.96
C ARG A 75 3.62 -7.85 3.48
N ALA A 76 4.10 -6.86 4.24
CA ALA A 76 4.01 -6.90 5.71
C ALA A 76 2.55 -6.82 6.18
N ALA A 77 1.74 -5.99 5.53
CA ALA A 77 0.30 -5.90 5.74
C ALA A 77 -0.41 -7.24 5.47
N GLU A 78 -0.08 -7.94 4.37
CA GLU A 78 -0.58 -9.31 4.11
C GLU A 78 -0.16 -10.28 5.22
N ALA A 79 1.10 -10.23 5.65
CA ALA A 79 1.65 -11.12 6.69
C ALA A 79 1.05 -10.90 8.09
N VAL A 80 0.57 -9.68 8.38
CA VAL A 80 -0.18 -9.36 9.62
C VAL A 80 -1.67 -9.70 9.45
N GLY A 81 -2.24 -9.43 8.27
CA GLY A 81 -3.65 -9.63 7.98
C GLY A 81 -4.09 -11.09 7.93
N GLY A 82 -3.17 -12.05 7.76
CA GLY A 82 -3.46 -13.48 7.92
C GLY A 82 -4.06 -13.85 9.28
N ASP A 83 -3.76 -13.05 10.33
CA ASP A 83 -4.29 -13.24 11.68
C ASP A 83 -5.59 -12.43 11.92
N LEU A 84 -5.90 -11.46 11.04
CA LEU A 84 -6.97 -10.48 11.21
C LEU A 84 -7.62 -10.17 9.85
N VAL A 85 -8.45 -11.09 9.36
CA VAL A 85 -9.30 -10.89 8.17
C VAL A 85 -10.08 -9.58 8.38
N ASP A 86 -10.03 -8.68 7.39
CA ASP A 86 -10.63 -7.35 7.38
C ASP A 86 -9.98 -6.25 8.25
N ALA A 87 -8.84 -6.47 8.93
CA ALA A 87 -8.22 -5.41 9.74
C ALA A 87 -7.29 -4.45 8.98
N VAL A 88 -6.84 -4.81 7.77
CA VAL A 88 -5.85 -4.02 7.05
C VAL A 88 -6.50 -3.22 5.92
N ARG A 89 -6.08 -1.95 5.77
CA ARG A 89 -6.58 -1.01 4.78
C ARG A 89 -5.41 -0.26 4.14
N PHE A 90 -5.44 -0.14 2.82
CA PHE A 90 -4.47 0.67 2.08
C PHE A 90 -5.09 2.01 1.71
N VAL A 91 -4.38 3.11 2.03
CA VAL A 91 -4.78 4.47 1.67
C VAL A 91 -3.67 5.08 0.83
N ASP A 92 -3.93 5.27 -0.46
CA ASP A 92 -2.98 5.93 -1.35
C ASP A 92 -3.07 7.46 -1.20
N LEU A 93 -2.06 8.05 -0.57
CA LEU A 93 -1.95 9.50 -0.43
C LEU A 93 -1.13 10.15 -1.55
N SER A 94 -0.51 9.36 -2.45
CA SER A 94 0.31 9.89 -3.54
C SER A 94 -0.40 10.82 -4.52
N PRO A 95 -1.71 10.68 -4.82
CA PRO A 95 -2.38 11.60 -5.73
C PRO A 95 -2.83 12.91 -5.04
N LEU A 96 -2.69 13.03 -3.73
CA LEU A 96 -3.19 14.20 -2.99
C LEU A 96 -2.19 15.36 -3.05
N ALA A 97 -2.61 16.46 -3.66
CA ALA A 97 -1.85 17.71 -3.68
C ALA A 97 -2.21 18.64 -2.51
N ASP A 98 -3.43 18.52 -1.97
CA ASP A 98 -3.93 19.32 -0.85
C ASP A 98 -3.95 18.49 0.45
N PRO A 99 -3.20 18.89 1.50
CA PRO A 99 -3.23 18.24 2.81
C PRO A 99 -4.61 18.14 3.45
N SER A 100 -5.55 19.03 3.11
CA SER A 100 -6.92 19.00 3.63
C SER A 100 -7.68 17.72 3.23
N LEU A 101 -7.25 17.07 2.14
CA LEU A 101 -7.86 15.87 1.59
C LEU A 101 -7.39 14.57 2.27
N VAL A 102 -6.38 14.62 3.13
CA VAL A 102 -5.84 13.43 3.80
C VAL A 102 -6.91 12.74 4.66
N LEU A 103 -7.62 13.50 5.51
CA LEU A 103 -8.64 12.91 6.38
C LEU A 103 -9.84 12.35 5.59
N PRO A 104 -10.41 13.07 4.59
CA PRO A 104 -11.41 12.50 3.70
C PRO A 104 -10.96 11.22 2.99
N ALA A 105 -9.73 11.18 2.47
CA ALA A 105 -9.20 9.99 1.78
C ALA A 105 -9.11 8.77 2.70
N ILE A 106 -8.64 8.97 3.94
CA ILE A 106 -8.61 7.91 4.96
C ILE A 106 -10.05 7.45 5.27
N ALA A 107 -10.98 8.38 5.51
CA ALA A 107 -12.37 8.03 5.81
C ALA A 107 -13.03 7.24 4.67
N GLN A 108 -12.82 7.63 3.41
CA GLN A 108 -13.31 6.88 2.26
C GLN A 108 -12.75 5.46 2.19
N ALA A 109 -11.44 5.29 2.41
CA ALA A 109 -10.81 3.97 2.43
C ALA A 109 -11.32 3.06 3.57
N LEU A 110 -11.80 3.66 4.66
CA LEU A 110 -12.45 2.97 5.78
C LEU A 110 -13.96 2.75 5.57
N GLY A 111 -14.55 3.28 4.49
CA GLY A 111 -16.00 3.22 4.25
C GLY A 111 -16.82 4.16 5.16
N LEU A 112 -16.18 5.16 5.76
CA LEU A 112 -16.83 6.14 6.63
C LEU A 112 -17.44 7.31 5.84
N PRO A 113 -18.58 7.87 6.28
CA PRO A 113 -19.19 9.02 5.63
C PRO A 113 -18.29 10.27 5.72
N THR A 114 -17.96 10.85 4.56
CA THR A 114 -17.22 12.12 4.50
C THR A 114 -18.11 13.36 4.40
N ALA A 115 -19.39 13.17 4.03
CA ALA A 115 -20.40 14.23 3.98
C ALA A 115 -21.33 14.13 5.18
N GLY A 116 -21.42 15.20 5.97
CA GLY A 116 -22.29 15.26 7.15
C GLY A 116 -21.94 16.42 8.09
N ASN A 117 -22.74 16.57 9.15
CA ASN A 117 -22.57 17.68 10.11
C ASN A 117 -21.49 17.41 11.17
N GLN A 118 -20.86 16.22 11.16
CA GLN A 118 -19.77 15.85 12.06
C GLN A 118 -18.41 15.92 11.36
N SER A 119 -17.41 16.42 12.06
CA SER A 119 -16.03 16.47 11.55
C SER A 119 -15.49 15.08 11.26
N VAL A 120 -14.87 14.90 10.07
CA VAL A 120 -14.23 13.65 9.64
C VAL A 120 -13.18 13.18 10.66
N ALA A 121 -12.42 14.11 11.23
CA ALA A 121 -11.44 13.81 12.27
C ALA A 121 -12.05 13.11 13.50
N ARG A 122 -13.25 13.55 13.95
CA ARG A 122 -13.94 12.94 15.09
C ARG A 122 -14.42 11.54 14.76
N GLN A 123 -14.96 11.34 13.55
CA GLN A 123 -15.41 10.03 13.10
C GLN A 123 -14.24 9.03 13.04
N LEU A 124 -13.09 9.46 12.48
CA LEU A 124 -11.87 8.66 12.45
C LEU A 124 -11.34 8.34 13.85
N ALA A 125 -11.30 9.33 14.75
CA ALA A 125 -10.85 9.13 16.12
C ALA A 125 -11.74 8.14 16.89
N ALA A 126 -13.06 8.20 16.70
CA ALA A 126 -14.01 7.26 17.29
C ALA A 126 -13.85 5.85 16.72
N TRP A 127 -13.58 5.72 15.43
CA TRP A 127 -13.36 4.43 14.77
C TRP A 127 -12.04 3.75 15.20
N LEU A 128 -10.99 4.54 15.46
CA LEU A 128 -9.67 4.05 15.89
C LEU A 128 -9.55 3.86 17.42
N ALA A 129 -10.58 4.20 18.19
CA ALA A 129 -10.57 4.01 19.63
C ALA A 129 -10.55 2.49 19.95
N PRO A 130 -9.71 2.04 20.91
CA PRO A 130 -9.61 0.63 21.31
C PRO A 130 -10.87 0.13 22.04
#